data_AF-A0A924I7E4-F1
#
_entry.id   AF-A0A924I7E4-F1
#
_cell.length_a   1.000
_cell.length_b   1.000
_cell.length_c   1.000
_cell.angle_alpha   90.00
_cell.angle_beta   90.00
_cell.angle_gamma   90.00
#
_symmetry.space_group_name_H-M   'P 1'
#
loop_
_entity.id
_entity.type
_entity.pdbx_description
1 polymer ?
#
loop_
_entity_poly.entity_id
_entity_poly.type
_entity_poly.pdbx_seq_one_letter_code
_entity_poly.pdbx_strand_id
1 'polypeptide(L)'
;MKSKLSILIVLIAISCGSLKSTLKNVDNATPKPAVINGHYLISEYSNDLKYGYNKDYPINIGFENEKYGDKSVNYFFEALLGISGEKISYKKVDSCCPFPTNRSVMGGGILDIYEISFEGKEKKVLLYVNIFDKGKILCPKGFKLKK
;
A
#
# COMPACT_ATOMS: atom_id res chain seq x y z
N MET A 1 60.10 28.89 -8.12
CA MET A 1 60.05 27.78 -7.13
C MET A 1 58.60 27.53 -6.72
N LYS A 2 58.03 26.43 -7.22
CA LYS A 2 56.95 25.59 -6.68
C LYS A 2 55.73 26.29 -6.01
N SER A 3 54.69 26.49 -6.83
CA SER A 3 53.30 26.64 -6.40
C SER A 3 52.89 25.45 -5.52
N LYS A 4 52.32 25.71 -4.33
CA LYS A 4 51.64 24.70 -3.52
C LYS A 4 50.18 25.11 -3.35
N LEU A 5 49.38 24.81 -4.37
CA LEU A 5 47.92 24.82 -4.27
C LEU A 5 47.51 23.56 -3.48
N SER A 6 47.25 23.74 -2.17
CA SER A 6 46.77 22.67 -1.31
C SER A 6 45.27 22.50 -1.50
N ILE A 7 44.88 21.56 -2.37
CA ILE A 7 43.48 21.16 -2.56
C ILE A 7 43.07 20.26 -1.38
N LEU A 8 42.32 20.81 -0.43
CA LEU A 8 41.68 20.05 0.63
C LEU A 8 40.40 19.42 0.06
N ILE A 9 40.50 18.16 -0.37
CA ILE A 9 39.36 17.36 -0.82
C ILE A 9 38.56 16.95 0.43
N VAL A 10 37.47 17.65 0.70
CA VAL A 10 36.49 17.27 1.72
C VAL A 10 35.73 16.05 1.22
N LEU A 11 36.07 14.88 1.74
CA LEU A 11 35.29 13.64 1.59
C LEU A 11 33.98 13.80 2.37
N ILE A 12 32.92 14.19 1.67
CA ILE A 12 31.55 14.09 2.19
C ILE A 12 31.22 12.59 2.20
N ALA A 13 31.43 11.94 3.34
CA ALA A 13 30.92 10.58 3.58
C ALA A 13 29.39 10.66 3.57
N ILE A 14 28.80 10.24 2.45
CA ILE A 14 27.37 10.08 2.27
C ILE A 14 26.92 9.07 3.32
N SER A 15 26.13 9.50 4.31
CA SER A 15 25.61 8.62 5.35
C SER A 15 24.79 7.52 4.68
N CYS A 16 25.31 6.30 4.64
CA CYS A 16 24.56 5.11 4.27
C CYS A 16 23.67 4.70 5.45
N GLY A 17 22.72 5.56 5.79
CA GLY A 17 21.58 5.16 6.62
C GLY A 17 20.62 4.45 5.70
N SER A 18 20.46 3.13 5.85
CA SER A 18 19.37 2.41 5.19
C SER A 18 18.08 3.16 5.53
N LEU A 19 17.46 3.79 4.53
CA LEU A 19 16.17 4.45 4.71
C LEU A 19 15.23 3.35 5.24
N LYS A 20 14.79 3.49 6.49
CA LYS A 20 13.84 2.57 7.09
C LYS A 20 12.46 2.95 6.58
N SER A 21 11.66 1.96 6.18
CA SER A 21 10.29 2.20 5.75
C SER A 21 9.48 2.85 6.87
N THR A 22 8.66 3.84 6.52
CA THR A 22 7.74 4.50 7.45
C THR A 22 6.43 3.74 7.63
N LEU A 23 6.19 2.70 6.81
CA LEU A 23 5.01 1.86 6.91
C LEU A 23 5.02 1.07 8.22
N LYS A 24 3.91 1.08 8.95
CA LYS A 24 3.81 0.57 10.32
C LYS A 24 3.08 -0.77 10.44
N ASN A 25 2.43 -1.20 9.35
CA ASN A 25 1.58 -2.40 9.32
C ASN A 25 2.02 -3.42 8.23
N VAL A 26 3.30 -3.36 7.83
CA VAL A 26 3.91 -4.38 6.97
C VAL A 26 4.21 -5.62 7.80
N ASP A 27 3.82 -6.78 7.27
CA ASP A 27 4.16 -8.10 7.79
C ASP A 27 4.35 -9.06 6.62
N ASN A 28 5.60 -9.21 6.19
CA ASN A 28 5.98 -10.03 5.03
C ASN A 28 5.90 -11.55 5.31
N ALA A 29 5.67 -11.97 6.56
CA ALA A 29 5.34 -13.34 6.90
C ALA A 29 3.86 -13.68 6.68
N THR A 30 2.99 -12.68 6.49
CA THR A 30 1.56 -12.89 6.25
C THR A 30 1.33 -13.80 5.03
N PRO A 31 0.56 -14.89 5.18
CA PRO A 31 0.20 -15.73 4.04
C PRO A 31 -0.79 -15.02 3.12
N LYS A 32 -0.73 -15.35 1.83
CA LYS A 32 -1.68 -14.84 0.84
C LYS A 32 -3.11 -15.32 1.19
N PRO A 33 -4.12 -14.44 1.22
CA PRO A 33 -5.51 -14.85 1.36
C PRO A 33 -5.94 -15.75 0.19
N ALA A 34 -6.83 -16.70 0.47
CA ALA A 34 -7.48 -17.48 -0.59
C ALA A 34 -8.29 -16.55 -1.51
N VAL A 35 -8.40 -16.92 -2.78
CA VAL A 35 -9.23 -16.21 -3.76
C VAL A 35 -10.43 -17.09 -4.09
N ILE A 36 -11.64 -16.60 -3.86
CA ILE A 36 -12.90 -17.32 -4.11
C ILE A 36 -13.77 -16.40 -4.95
N ASN A 37 -14.34 -16.91 -6.04
CA ASN A 37 -15.23 -16.14 -6.92
C ASN A 37 -14.66 -14.76 -7.32
N GLY A 38 -13.36 -14.72 -7.62
CA GLY A 38 -12.69 -13.50 -8.09
C GLY A 38 -12.38 -12.45 -7.02
N HIS A 39 -12.45 -12.76 -5.73
CA HIS A 39 -12.07 -11.83 -4.66
C HIS A 39 -11.36 -12.52 -3.49
N TYR A 40 -10.64 -11.76 -2.65
CA TYR A 40 -9.98 -12.30 -1.47
C TYR A 40 -11.01 -12.74 -0.42
N LEU A 41 -10.78 -13.91 0.18
CA LEU A 41 -11.50 -14.34 1.36
C LEU A 41 -10.96 -13.58 2.58
N ILE A 42 -11.63 -12.48 2.92
CA ILE A 42 -11.35 -11.67 4.11
C ILE A 42 -12.36 -12.06 5.19
N SER A 43 -11.90 -12.28 6.42
CA SER A 43 -12.75 -12.69 7.54
C SER A 43 -12.76 -11.71 8.70
N GLU A 44 -11.82 -10.76 8.74
CA GLU A 44 -11.61 -9.87 9.86
C GLU A 44 -11.81 -8.40 9.48
N TYR A 45 -12.30 -7.61 10.44
CA TYR A 45 -12.44 -6.16 10.32
C TYR A 45 -11.30 -5.46 11.05
N SER A 46 -10.76 -4.40 10.47
CA SER A 46 -9.76 -3.58 11.15
C SER A 46 -10.38 -2.89 12.38
N ASN A 47 -9.66 -2.91 13.50
CA ASN A 47 -9.93 -2.05 14.65
C ASN A 47 -9.16 -0.72 14.60
N ASP A 48 -8.16 -0.60 13.74
CA ASP A 48 -7.43 0.64 13.49
C ASP A 48 -8.19 1.50 12.47
N LEU A 49 -8.57 2.71 12.89
CA LEU A 49 -9.23 3.71 12.03
C LEU A 49 -8.32 4.19 10.88
N LYS A 50 -7.00 4.01 10.99
CA LYS A 50 -6.01 4.41 9.98
C LYS A 50 -5.83 3.38 8.87
N TYR A 51 -6.26 2.13 9.06
CA TYR A 51 -6.03 1.06 8.09
C TYR A 51 -6.64 1.40 6.73
N GLY A 52 -5.80 1.54 5.71
CA GLY A 52 -6.15 2.02 4.38
C GLY A 52 -6.34 3.52 4.27
N TYR A 53 -6.69 4.23 5.35
CA TYR A 53 -6.96 5.68 5.33
C TYR A 53 -5.74 6.56 5.58
N ASN A 54 -4.62 5.98 5.99
CA ASN A 54 -3.38 6.70 6.27
C ASN A 54 -2.21 6.07 5.52
N LYS A 55 -1.33 6.92 4.97
CA LYS A 55 -0.13 6.49 4.23
C LYS A 55 0.83 5.60 5.02
N ASP A 56 0.89 5.70 6.35
CA ASP A 56 1.73 4.83 7.20
C ASP A 56 1.04 3.49 7.49
N TYR A 57 -0.26 3.36 7.19
CA TYR A 57 -1.09 2.17 7.44
C TYR A 57 -1.84 1.75 6.15
N PRO A 58 -1.16 1.60 5.00
CA PRO A 58 -1.83 1.25 3.76
C PRO A 58 -2.36 -0.18 3.79
N ILE A 59 -3.19 -0.52 2.82
CA ILE A 59 -3.57 -1.91 2.55
C ILE A 59 -2.37 -2.58 1.85
N ASN A 60 -1.65 -3.44 2.56
CA ASN A 60 -0.45 -4.13 2.07
C ASN A 60 -0.83 -5.45 1.36
N ILE A 61 -0.95 -5.41 0.03
CA ILE A 61 -1.46 -6.50 -0.84
C ILE A 61 -0.39 -7.12 -1.74
N GLY A 62 0.90 -6.90 -1.48
CA GLY A 62 2.00 -7.44 -2.29
C GLY A 62 2.24 -8.96 -2.17
N PHE A 63 1.23 -9.80 -2.18
CA PHE A 63 1.42 -11.25 -2.01
C PHE A 63 2.11 -11.93 -3.18
N GLU A 64 2.09 -11.29 -4.34
CA GLU A 64 2.74 -11.76 -5.57
C GLU A 64 3.77 -10.73 -6.06
N ASN A 65 4.38 -11.00 -7.22
CA ASN A 65 5.23 -10.03 -7.89
C ASN A 65 4.44 -8.75 -8.24
N GLU A 66 5.10 -7.58 -8.17
CA GLU A 66 4.50 -6.25 -8.44
C GLU A 66 3.75 -6.17 -9.78
N LYS A 67 4.12 -6.95 -10.80
CA LYS A 67 3.39 -7.05 -12.07
C LYS A 67 1.95 -7.58 -11.95
N TYR A 68 1.63 -8.25 -10.84
CA TYR A 68 0.28 -8.75 -10.50
C TYR A 68 -0.41 -7.86 -9.45
N GLY A 69 0.15 -6.67 -9.18
CA GLY A 69 -0.41 -5.70 -8.23
C GLY A 69 -1.86 -5.35 -8.53
N ASP A 70 -2.16 -4.94 -9.76
CA ASP A 70 -3.53 -4.58 -10.18
C ASP A 70 -4.54 -5.72 -9.99
N LYS A 71 -4.12 -6.95 -10.21
CA LYS A 71 -4.95 -8.14 -9.99
C LYS A 71 -5.25 -8.34 -8.50
N SER A 72 -4.25 -8.13 -7.65
CA SER A 72 -4.40 -8.22 -6.19
C SER A 72 -5.25 -7.08 -5.62
N VAL A 73 -5.13 -5.88 -6.19
CA VAL A 73 -6.01 -4.74 -5.93
C VAL A 73 -7.46 -5.08 -6.24
N ASN A 74 -7.71 -5.64 -7.44
CA ASN A 74 -9.04 -6.06 -7.84
C ASN A 74 -9.62 -7.09 -6.87
N TYR A 75 -8.85 -8.12 -6.52
CA TYR A 75 -9.28 -9.13 -5.54
C TYR A 75 -9.65 -8.53 -4.18
N PHE A 76 -8.95 -7.49 -3.73
CA PHE A 76 -9.27 -6.81 -2.49
C PHE A 76 -10.57 -6.00 -2.60
N PHE A 77 -10.69 -5.12 -3.60
CA PHE A 77 -11.87 -4.25 -3.69
C PHE A 77 -13.15 -5.00 -4.07
N GLU A 78 -13.07 -6.08 -4.86
CA GLU A 78 -14.22 -6.94 -5.17
C GLU A 78 -14.76 -7.70 -3.94
N ALA A 79 -13.98 -7.78 -2.85
CA ALA A 79 -14.42 -8.34 -1.58
C ALA A 79 -15.22 -7.34 -0.73
N LEU A 80 -15.28 -6.06 -1.12
CA LEU A 80 -15.86 -4.99 -0.33
C LEU A 80 -17.20 -4.49 -0.88
N LEU A 81 -18.07 -4.10 0.05
CA LEU A 81 -19.30 -3.35 -0.17
C LEU A 81 -19.27 -2.12 0.75
N GLY A 82 -20.09 -1.11 0.45
CA GLY A 82 -20.33 -0.06 1.43
C GLY A 82 -21.07 -0.59 2.66
N ILE A 83 -21.04 0.17 3.75
CA ILE A 83 -21.59 -0.28 5.04
C ILE A 83 -23.08 -0.67 4.96
N SER A 84 -23.84 -0.04 4.04
CA SER A 84 -25.26 -0.34 3.80
C SER A 84 -25.46 -1.48 2.79
N GLY A 85 -24.40 -2.09 2.25
CA GLY A 85 -24.45 -3.16 1.25
C GLY A 85 -24.43 -2.69 -0.20
N GLU A 86 -24.29 -1.38 -0.44
CA GLU A 86 -24.11 -0.79 -1.77
C GLU A 86 -22.84 -1.29 -2.47
N LYS A 87 -22.90 -1.44 -3.79
CA LYS A 87 -21.71 -1.73 -4.59
C LYS A 87 -20.77 -0.54 -4.55
N ILE A 88 -19.48 -0.85 -4.54
CA ILE A 88 -18.45 0.17 -4.66
C ILE A 88 -17.87 0.17 -6.07
N SER A 89 -17.31 1.32 -6.47
CA SER A 89 -16.44 1.43 -7.63
C SER A 89 -15.14 2.10 -7.18
N TYR A 90 -14.02 1.70 -7.77
CA TYR A 90 -12.71 2.19 -7.37
C TYR A 90 -11.90 2.62 -8.58
N LYS A 91 -11.13 3.69 -8.43
CA LYS A 91 -10.23 4.20 -9.45
C LYS A 91 -8.94 4.66 -8.80
N LYS A 92 -7.79 4.26 -9.35
CA LYS A 92 -6.50 4.85 -8.98
C LYS A 92 -6.49 6.31 -9.45
N VAL A 93 -6.39 7.23 -8.51
CA VAL A 93 -6.45 8.68 -8.78
C VAL A 93 -5.11 9.36 -8.65
N ASP A 94 -4.20 8.78 -7.87
CA ASP A 94 -2.86 9.32 -7.66
C ASP A 94 -1.90 8.22 -7.19
N SER A 95 -0.62 8.53 -7.09
CA SER A 95 0.41 7.69 -6.47
C SER A 95 1.23 8.56 -5.54
N CYS A 96 1.46 8.10 -4.31
CA CYS A 96 2.19 8.87 -3.32
C CYS A 96 3.24 8.07 -2.61
N CYS A 97 4.03 8.83 -1.88
CA CYS A 97 4.78 8.35 -0.73
C CYS A 97 5.77 7.24 -1.12
N PRO A 98 6.87 7.59 -1.80
CA PRO A 98 7.97 6.66 -1.99
C PRO A 98 8.41 6.10 -0.63
N PHE A 99 8.61 4.79 -0.57
CA PHE A 99 9.10 4.09 0.62
C PHE A 99 10.12 3.03 0.21
N PRO A 100 11.15 2.79 1.04
CA PRO A 100 12.13 1.73 0.82
C PRO A 100 11.49 0.35 1.03
N THR A 101 11.76 -0.60 0.14
CA THR A 101 11.33 -2.00 0.26
C THR A 101 12.28 -2.91 -0.51
N ASN A 102 12.57 -4.09 0.04
CA ASN A 102 13.38 -5.10 -0.63
C ASN A 102 12.55 -6.01 -1.56
N ARG A 103 11.25 -5.74 -1.70
CA ARG A 103 10.32 -6.55 -2.51
C ARG A 103 9.99 -5.94 -3.87
N SER A 104 10.62 -4.81 -4.19
CA SER A 104 10.68 -4.27 -5.55
C SER A 104 12.07 -4.48 -6.15
N VAL A 105 12.14 -4.59 -7.48
CA VAL A 105 13.40 -4.67 -8.24
C VAL A 105 14.27 -3.42 -8.01
N MET A 106 13.65 -2.26 -7.79
CA MET A 106 14.36 -0.99 -7.62
C MET A 106 14.73 -0.65 -6.17
N GLY A 107 14.44 -1.54 -5.20
CA GLY A 107 14.72 -1.30 -3.79
C GLY A 107 13.79 -0.26 -3.12
N GLY A 108 12.74 0.16 -3.79
CA GLY A 108 11.74 1.09 -3.30
C GLY A 108 10.39 0.88 -3.99
N GLY A 109 9.32 1.32 -3.34
CA GLY A 109 7.95 1.29 -3.83
C GLY A 109 7.29 2.65 -3.69
N ILE A 110 6.15 2.82 -4.35
CA ILE A 110 5.30 4.00 -4.26
C ILE A 110 3.89 3.50 -3.94
N LEU A 111 3.20 4.11 -2.98
CA LEU A 111 1.82 3.79 -2.66
C LEU A 111 0.89 4.27 -3.76
N ASP A 112 -0.18 3.52 -3.98
CA ASP A 112 -1.26 3.90 -4.86
C ASP A 112 -2.42 4.48 -4.05
N ILE A 113 -3.03 5.55 -4.55
CA ILE A 113 -4.20 6.17 -3.94
C ILE A 113 -5.42 5.83 -4.79
N TYR A 114 -6.36 5.10 -4.20
CA TYR A 114 -7.63 4.76 -4.82
C TYR A 114 -8.75 5.62 -4.26
N GLU A 115 -9.51 6.25 -5.15
CA GLU A 115 -10.80 6.84 -4.82
C GLU A 115 -11.88 5.76 -4.91
N ILE A 116 -12.66 5.61 -3.85
CA ILE A 116 -13.78 4.69 -3.76
C ILE A 116 -15.08 5.49 -3.76
N SER A 117 -15.95 5.14 -4.69
CA SER A 117 -17.32 5.67 -4.82
C SER A 117 -18.32 4.59 -4.42
N PHE A 118 -19.48 5.01 -3.92
CA PHE A 118 -20.55 4.12 -3.47
C PHE A 118 -21.78 4.35 -4.34
N GLU A 119 -22.41 3.26 -4.81
CA GLU A 119 -23.61 3.34 -5.65
C GLU A 119 -24.72 4.15 -4.96
N GLY A 120 -25.22 5.19 -5.63
CA GLY A 120 -26.28 6.05 -5.09
C GLY A 120 -25.84 7.05 -4.02
N LYS A 121 -24.54 7.24 -3.77
CA LYS A 121 -24.01 8.23 -2.82
C LYS A 121 -22.96 9.13 -3.46
N GLU A 122 -23.02 10.42 -3.13
CA GLU A 122 -22.00 11.40 -3.55
C GLU A 122 -20.70 11.28 -2.74
N LYS A 123 -20.77 10.71 -1.54
CA LYS A 123 -19.61 10.55 -0.68
C LYS A 123 -18.58 9.64 -1.36
N LYS A 124 -17.33 10.10 -1.37
CA LYS A 124 -16.17 9.31 -1.78
C LYS A 124 -15.17 9.20 -0.65
N VAL A 125 -14.33 8.17 -0.69
CA VAL A 125 -13.22 7.99 0.26
C VAL A 125 -11.94 7.64 -0.47
N LEU A 126 -10.79 8.03 0.08
CA LEU A 126 -9.49 7.67 -0.44
C LEU A 126 -8.89 6.54 0.39
N LEU A 127 -8.29 5.56 -0.28
CA LEU A 127 -7.54 4.48 0.34
C LEU A 127 -6.13 4.37 -0.25
N TYR A 128 -5.15 4.21 0.63
CA TYR A 128 -3.75 3.98 0.31
C TYR A 128 -3.48 2.49 0.20
N VAL A 129 -2.87 2.09 -0.90
CA VAL A 129 -2.59 0.70 -1.24
C VAL A 129 -1.10 0.53 -1.50
N ASN A 130 -0.55 -0.56 -0.98
CA ASN A 130 0.82 -0.99 -1.22
C ASN A 130 0.81 -2.34 -1.93
N ILE A 131 1.26 -2.38 -3.18
CA ILE A 131 1.38 -3.61 -3.98
C ILE A 131 2.73 -4.32 -3.81
N PHE A 132 3.65 -3.75 -3.03
CA PHE A 132 5.02 -4.26 -2.88
C PHE A 132 5.22 -5.06 -1.61
N ASP A 133 4.69 -4.63 -0.45
CA ASP A 133 4.80 -5.33 0.83
C ASP A 133 3.50 -6.06 1.24
N LYS A 134 3.62 -7.11 2.06
CA LYS A 134 2.48 -7.87 2.56
C LYS A 134 2.07 -7.30 3.91
N GLY A 135 0.83 -7.53 4.26
CA GLY A 135 0.35 -7.34 5.62
C GLY A 135 -0.98 -8.04 5.77
N LYS A 136 -1.48 -8.05 7.01
CA LYS A 136 -2.79 -8.62 7.28
C LYS A 136 -3.86 -7.90 6.45
N ILE A 137 -4.65 -8.68 5.71
CA ILE A 137 -5.77 -8.17 4.93
C ILE A 137 -7.01 -8.13 5.81
N LEU A 138 -7.53 -6.92 6.01
CA LEU A 138 -8.64 -6.61 6.89
C LEU A 138 -9.66 -5.78 6.13
N CYS A 139 -10.93 -5.88 6.53
CA CYS A 139 -11.96 -4.95 6.05
C CYS A 139 -11.71 -3.55 6.67
N PRO A 140 -11.52 -2.48 5.88
CA PRO A 140 -11.37 -1.13 6.41
C PRO A 140 -12.67 -0.66 7.08
N LYS A 141 -12.55 0.22 8.07
CA LYS A 141 -13.72 0.78 8.76
C LYS A 141 -14.62 1.52 7.77
N GLY A 142 -15.94 1.33 7.87
CA GLY A 142 -16.90 1.95 6.93
C GLY A 142 -17.21 1.10 5.69
N PHE A 143 -16.63 -0.10 5.59
CA PHE A 143 -16.97 -1.10 4.58
C PHE A 143 -17.60 -2.34 5.23
N LYS A 144 -18.22 -3.16 4.38
CA LYS A 144 -18.74 -4.48 4.70
C LYS A 144 -18.11 -5.50 3.75
N LEU A 145 -17.92 -6.72 4.23
CA LEU A 145 -17.46 -7.83 3.39
C LEU A 145 -18.60 -8.39 2.55
N LYS A 146 -18.32 -8.61 1.26
CA LYS A 146 -19.15 -9.42 0.38
C LYS A 146 -19.11 -10.87 0.89
N LYS A 147 -20.28 -11.48 1.02
CA LYS A 147 -20.43 -12.88 1.44
C LYS A 147 -20.50 -13.79 0.22
#